data_AF-A0A842UC85-F1
#
_entry.id   AF-A0A842UC85-F1
#
_cell.length_a   1.000
_cell.length_b   1.000
_cell.length_c   1.000
_cell.angle_alpha   90.00
_cell.angle_beta   90.00
_cell.angle_gamma   90.00
#
_symmetry.space_group_name_H-M   'P 1'
#
loop_
_entity.id
_entity.type
_entity.pdbx_description
1 polymer ?
#
loop_
_entity_poly.entity_id
_entity_poly.type
_entity_poly.pdbx_seq_one_letter_code
_entity_poly.pdbx_strand_id
1 'polypeptide(L)'
;MSVLKPIIDSIVNGTLTITATSPSAVGTMFDKIQIFRATSVNGPFSLIATIDFSSPAAYCDLTSTPKLYYKAQYYNSTTMVSSTFSDVAQETGVFSEYSVPESTATYPPELALSDNDREIVESIRITVGDSGLIERDLYDSSDPQSAAACAANIDPAGCTWELTEWKGWPQKVVLNGEEKTNINDPQVLGYRYLVFSGSGPCITGSLDVFYNHFRFSDREILLAYDRARNLLITCGLPESKVTTEMRIMQAAILLLEGEIRELSQNAFRIVDGDTTYDNSATIRSRTTDLEDLKRKIDRLIECARYEAAYDIQGCRID
;
A
#
# COMPACT_ATOMS: atom_id res chain seq x y z
N MET A 1 -6.36 -32.59 18.25
CA MET A 1 -7.53 -32.22 17.43
C MET A 1 -7.22 -30.89 16.79
N SER A 2 -7.20 -30.82 15.46
CA SER A 2 -7.09 -29.56 14.74
C SER A 2 -8.27 -28.67 15.11
N VAL A 3 -7.99 -27.47 15.58
CA VAL A 3 -9.02 -26.47 15.88
C VAL A 3 -9.67 -26.07 14.55
N LEU A 4 -10.95 -26.43 14.37
CA LEU A 4 -11.70 -26.06 13.17
C LEU A 4 -12.00 -24.56 13.26
N LYS A 5 -11.33 -23.76 12.44
CA LYS A 5 -11.58 -22.33 12.30
C LYS A 5 -11.66 -21.95 10.82
N PRO A 6 -12.52 -21.00 10.41
CA PRO A 6 -12.50 -20.47 9.05
C PRO A 6 -11.21 -19.69 8.78
N ILE A 7 -10.84 -19.62 7.50
CA ILE A 7 -9.77 -18.75 7.01
C ILE A 7 -10.44 -17.68 6.15
N ILE A 8 -10.24 -16.41 6.49
CA ILE A 8 -10.62 -15.30 5.60
C ILE A 8 -9.39 -15.05 4.72
N ASP A 9 -9.44 -15.51 3.47
CA ASP A 9 -8.30 -15.47 2.55
C ASP A 9 -8.07 -14.07 1.98
N SER A 10 -9.15 -13.34 1.74
CA SER A 10 -9.11 -11.98 1.19
C SER A 10 -10.33 -11.18 1.58
N ILE A 11 -10.17 -9.85 1.66
CA ILE A 11 -11.26 -8.89 1.75
C ILE A 11 -10.97 -7.81 0.70
N VAL A 12 -11.83 -7.71 -0.33
CA VAL A 12 -11.65 -6.75 -1.44
C VAL A 12 -12.98 -6.07 -1.72
N ASN A 13 -13.04 -4.74 -1.59
CA ASN A 13 -14.29 -3.95 -1.74
C ASN A 13 -15.43 -4.51 -0.88
N GLY A 14 -15.11 -4.90 0.35
CA GLY A 14 -16.07 -5.56 1.25
C GLY A 14 -16.47 -6.98 0.89
N THR A 15 -15.90 -7.58 -0.16
CA THR A 15 -16.11 -8.99 -0.50
C THR A 15 -15.10 -9.86 0.24
N LEU A 16 -15.59 -10.62 1.21
CA LEU A 16 -14.83 -11.60 1.98
C LEU A 16 -14.84 -12.93 1.25
N THR A 17 -13.65 -13.47 0.97
CA THR A 17 -13.46 -14.86 0.53
C THR A 17 -13.06 -15.71 1.72
N ILE A 18 -13.81 -16.78 1.99
CA ILE A 18 -13.62 -17.62 3.18
C ILE A 18 -13.43 -19.07 2.75
N THR A 19 -12.36 -19.72 3.22
CA THR A 19 -12.10 -21.14 2.96
C THR A 19 -11.98 -21.97 4.23
N ALA A 20 -12.15 -23.28 4.04
CA ALA A 20 -11.91 -24.31 5.03
C ALA A 20 -10.67 -25.12 4.68
N THR A 21 -9.78 -25.36 5.65
CA THR A 21 -8.61 -26.24 5.47
C THR A 21 -9.00 -27.69 5.16
N SER A 22 -10.19 -28.13 5.59
CA SER A 22 -10.76 -29.44 5.25
C SER A 22 -12.28 -29.32 5.04
N PRO A 23 -12.74 -28.94 3.83
CA PRO A 23 -14.15 -28.66 3.56
C PRO A 23 -15.08 -29.84 3.86
N SER A 24 -14.64 -31.06 3.57
CA SER A 24 -15.40 -32.28 3.82
C SER A 24 -15.59 -32.58 5.31
N ALA A 25 -14.60 -32.28 6.15
CA ALA A 25 -14.70 -32.48 7.59
C ALA A 25 -15.55 -31.37 8.24
N VAL A 26 -15.43 -30.13 7.76
CA VAL A 26 -16.23 -29.00 8.27
C VAL A 26 -17.70 -29.16 7.89
N GLY A 27 -18.00 -29.51 6.63
CA GLY A 27 -19.36 -29.63 6.12
C GLY A 27 -20.19 -30.78 6.70
N THR A 28 -19.57 -31.73 7.42
CA THR A 28 -20.31 -32.75 8.19
C THR A 28 -20.73 -32.26 9.57
N MET A 29 -20.09 -31.21 10.09
CA MET A 29 -20.31 -30.68 11.43
C MET A 29 -21.02 -29.32 11.44
N PHE A 30 -20.89 -28.52 10.38
CA PHE A 30 -21.42 -27.18 10.28
C PHE A 30 -22.10 -26.95 8.93
N ASP A 31 -23.19 -26.20 8.93
CA ASP A 31 -24.00 -25.88 7.76
C ASP A 31 -24.02 -24.37 7.44
N LYS A 32 -23.49 -23.52 8.33
CA LYS A 32 -23.44 -22.07 8.17
C LYS A 32 -22.06 -21.48 8.48
N ILE A 33 -21.81 -20.29 7.94
CA ILE A 33 -20.71 -19.40 8.33
C ILE A 33 -21.32 -18.11 8.87
N GLN A 34 -20.92 -17.71 10.08
CA GLN A 34 -21.30 -16.45 10.69
C GLN A 34 -20.15 -15.45 10.57
N ILE A 35 -20.46 -14.24 10.10
CA ILE A 35 -19.49 -13.19 9.78
C ILE A 35 -19.71 -12.02 10.71
N PHE A 36 -18.63 -11.56 11.32
CA PHE A 36 -18.63 -10.52 12.33
C PHE A 36 -17.72 -9.37 11.92
N ARG A 37 -18.04 -8.17 12.42
CA ARG A 37 -17.33 -6.92 12.12
C ARG A 37 -17.08 -6.08 13.37
N ALA A 38 -15.95 -5.39 13.40
CA ALA A 38 -15.58 -4.44 14.44
C ALA A 38 -14.87 -3.21 13.85
N THR A 39 -14.80 -2.12 14.62
CA THR A 39 -14.06 -0.89 14.27
C THR A 39 -12.63 -0.86 14.83
N SER A 40 -12.21 -1.89 15.57
CA SER A 40 -10.84 -2.06 16.06
C SER A 40 -10.46 -3.54 16.16
N VAL A 41 -9.16 -3.85 16.05
CA VAL A 41 -8.63 -5.23 16.02
C VAL A 41 -9.07 -6.07 17.22
N ASN A 42 -9.19 -5.43 18.39
CA ASN A 42 -9.60 -6.03 19.67
C ASN A 42 -10.97 -5.52 20.16
N GLY A 43 -11.73 -4.87 19.28
CA GLY A 43 -13.02 -4.28 19.61
C GLY A 43 -14.15 -5.31 19.74
N PRO A 44 -15.34 -4.88 20.17
CA PRO A 44 -16.52 -5.74 20.17
C PRO A 44 -16.91 -6.07 18.72
N PHE A 45 -16.80 -7.35 18.37
CA PHE A 45 -17.24 -7.88 17.09
C PHE A 45 -18.75 -8.10 17.11
N SER A 46 -19.46 -7.51 16.14
CA SER A 46 -20.90 -7.66 15.96
C SER A 46 -21.20 -8.53 14.75
N LEU A 47 -22.17 -9.43 14.86
CA LEU A 47 -22.62 -10.27 13.75
C LEU A 47 -23.25 -9.39 12.67
N ILE A 48 -22.78 -9.52 11.42
CA ILE A 48 -23.31 -8.79 10.27
C ILE A 48 -24.02 -9.70 9.27
N ALA A 49 -23.66 -10.98 9.21
CA ALA A 49 -24.28 -11.93 8.29
C ALA A 49 -24.14 -13.38 8.75
N THR A 50 -25.04 -14.22 8.25
CA THR A 50 -24.96 -15.67 8.31
C THR A 50 -25.25 -16.22 6.92
N ILE A 51 -24.30 -16.96 6.35
CA ILE A 51 -24.39 -17.55 5.01
C ILE A 51 -24.34 -19.08 5.08
N ASP A 52 -24.79 -19.75 4.01
CA ASP A 52 -24.65 -21.19 3.87
C ASP A 52 -23.17 -21.59 3.78
N PHE A 53 -22.81 -22.69 4.45
CA PHE A 53 -21.47 -23.23 4.37
C PHE A 53 -21.16 -23.71 2.94
N SER A 54 -20.11 -23.13 2.38
CA SER A 54 -19.45 -23.55 1.15
C SER A 54 -17.95 -23.24 1.29
N SER A 55 -17.10 -23.83 0.46
CA SER A 55 -15.67 -23.55 0.47
C SER A 55 -15.13 -23.61 -0.96
N PRO A 56 -14.72 -22.48 -1.57
CA PRO A 56 -14.77 -21.14 -0.99
C PRO A 56 -16.20 -20.61 -0.84
N ALA A 57 -16.44 -19.85 0.23
CA ALA A 57 -17.64 -19.04 0.41
C ALA A 57 -17.30 -17.57 0.17
N ALA A 58 -18.27 -16.82 -0.36
CA ALA A 58 -18.14 -15.39 -0.59
C ALA A 58 -19.27 -14.62 0.11
N TYR A 59 -18.95 -13.47 0.70
CA TYR A 59 -19.92 -12.55 1.26
C TYR A 59 -19.50 -11.11 1.01
N CYS A 60 -20.45 -10.28 0.55
CA CYS A 60 -20.20 -8.87 0.26
C CYS A 60 -20.84 -7.98 1.34
N ASP A 61 -20.02 -7.26 2.09
CA ASP A 61 -20.42 -6.18 2.97
C ASP A 61 -20.36 -4.85 2.23
N LEU A 62 -21.52 -4.39 1.73
CA LEU A 62 -21.66 -3.11 1.02
C LEU A 62 -21.31 -1.88 1.86
N THR A 63 -21.14 -2.05 3.17
CA THR A 63 -20.75 -0.99 4.10
C THR A 63 -19.32 -1.18 4.64
N SER A 64 -18.54 -2.07 4.03
CA SER A 64 -17.14 -2.28 4.36
C SER A 64 -16.33 -1.01 4.15
N THR A 65 -15.33 -0.82 5.02
CA THR A 65 -14.28 0.17 4.80
C THR A 65 -12.95 -0.47 5.24
N PRO A 66 -11.80 0.02 4.73
CA PRO A 66 -10.49 -0.49 5.15
C PRO A 66 -10.21 -0.37 6.65
N LYS A 67 -10.97 0.44 7.40
CA LYS A 67 -10.84 0.60 8.86
C LYS A 67 -11.59 -0.47 9.66
N LEU A 68 -12.34 -1.34 8.99
CA LEU A 68 -13.14 -2.39 9.63
C LEU A 68 -12.38 -3.71 9.69
N TYR A 69 -12.59 -4.41 10.79
CA TYR A 69 -12.00 -5.71 11.07
C TYR A 69 -13.07 -6.77 11.01
N TYR A 70 -12.75 -7.93 10.46
CA TYR A 70 -13.64 -9.03 10.24
C TYR A 70 -13.16 -10.31 10.93
N LYS A 71 -14.13 -11.10 11.39
CA LYS A 71 -13.94 -12.47 11.84
C LYS A 71 -15.05 -13.34 11.28
N ALA A 72 -14.76 -14.62 11.11
CA ALA A 72 -15.75 -15.62 10.76
C ALA A 72 -15.72 -16.78 11.75
N GLN A 73 -16.84 -17.45 11.95
CA GLN A 73 -16.90 -18.74 12.64
C GLN A 73 -17.87 -19.68 11.91
N TYR A 74 -17.63 -20.98 11.98
CA TYR A 74 -18.62 -21.96 11.54
C TYR A 74 -19.72 -22.09 12.58
N TYR A 75 -20.94 -22.34 12.11
CA TYR A 75 -22.12 -22.47 12.95
C TYR A 75 -22.97 -23.63 12.45
N ASN A 76 -23.48 -24.44 13.38
CA ASN A 76 -24.46 -25.46 13.09
C ASN A 76 -25.85 -24.95 13.49
N SER A 77 -26.73 -24.72 12.52
CA SER A 77 -28.06 -24.16 12.75
C SER A 77 -29.00 -25.08 13.54
N THR A 78 -28.73 -26.39 13.54
CA THR A 78 -29.55 -27.39 14.23
C THR A 78 -29.08 -27.62 15.66
N THR A 79 -27.76 -27.77 15.87
CA THR A 79 -27.18 -28.04 17.20
C THR A 79 -26.77 -26.79 17.96
N MET A 80 -26.79 -25.62 17.30
CA MET A 80 -26.37 -24.31 17.81
C MET A 80 -24.92 -24.25 18.29
N VAL A 81 -24.09 -25.18 17.82
CA VAL A 81 -22.66 -25.23 18.14
C VAL A 81 -21.90 -24.30 17.20
N SER A 82 -20.98 -23.51 17.77
CA SER A 82 -20.07 -22.65 17.00
C SER A 82 -18.64 -23.18 17.07
N SER A 83 -17.89 -22.98 16.00
CA SER A 83 -16.45 -23.22 16.00
C SER A 83 -15.70 -22.09 16.71
N THR A 84 -14.38 -22.20 16.74
CA THR A 84 -13.53 -21.04 17.06
C THR A 84 -13.58 -20.03 15.93
N PHE A 85 -13.35 -18.76 16.27
CA PHE A 85 -13.20 -17.69 15.30
C PHE A 85 -11.96 -17.90 14.42
N SER A 86 -12.05 -17.39 13.20
CA SER A 86 -10.90 -17.09 12.36
C SER A 86 -9.97 -16.11 13.07
N ASP A 87 -8.74 -15.98 12.54
CA ASP A 87 -7.90 -14.84 12.87
C ASP A 87 -8.60 -13.55 12.42
N VAL A 88 -8.25 -12.42 13.05
CA VAL A 88 -8.79 -11.12 12.62
C VAL A 88 -8.24 -10.84 11.22
N ALA A 89 -9.14 -10.66 10.26
CA ALA A 89 -8.79 -10.15 8.96
C ALA A 89 -9.23 -8.70 8.88
N GLN A 90 -8.43 -7.89 8.20
CA GLN A 90 -8.82 -6.57 7.77
C GLN A 90 -8.76 -6.59 6.26
N GLU A 91 -9.42 -5.65 5.61
CA GLU A 91 -9.03 -5.28 4.25
C GLU A 91 -7.61 -4.70 4.32
N THR A 92 -6.62 -5.60 4.39
CA THR A 92 -5.20 -5.28 4.27
C THR A 92 -4.93 -5.15 2.80
N GLY A 93 -5.20 -3.96 2.29
CA GLY A 93 -4.69 -3.55 1.01
C GLY A 93 -3.17 -3.54 1.04
N VAL A 94 -2.52 -4.64 0.67
CA VAL A 94 -1.34 -4.50 -0.19
C VAL A 94 -1.93 -4.29 -1.58
N PHE A 95 -2.46 -3.09 -1.81
CA PHE A 95 -2.76 -2.65 -3.15
C PHE A 95 -1.44 -2.13 -3.71
N SER A 96 -0.62 -3.05 -4.21
CA SER A 96 0.20 -2.65 -5.33
C SER A 96 -0.78 -2.25 -6.44
N GLU A 97 -0.54 -1.14 -7.12
CA GLU A 97 -1.27 -0.75 -8.35
C GLU A 97 -1.24 -1.86 -9.42
N TYR A 98 -0.43 -2.89 -9.18
CA TYR A 98 -0.18 -3.99 -10.06
C TYR A 98 -0.55 -5.38 -9.54
N SER A 99 -0.96 -5.53 -8.26
CA SER A 99 -1.44 -6.82 -7.75
C SER A 99 -2.95 -6.92 -7.97
N VAL A 100 -3.35 -7.67 -8.99
CA VAL A 100 -4.74 -7.92 -9.40
C VAL A 100 -5.12 -9.31 -8.87
N PRO A 101 -6.28 -9.45 -8.21
CA PRO A 101 -7.51 -9.69 -8.96
C PRO A 101 -8.52 -8.58 -8.67
N GLU A 102 -8.78 -7.79 -9.72
CA GLU A 102 -9.58 -6.56 -9.78
C GLU A 102 -9.00 -5.32 -9.08
N SER A 103 -7.98 -4.71 -9.70
CA SER A 103 -7.68 -3.29 -9.48
C SER A 103 -8.94 -2.49 -9.83
N THR A 104 -9.57 -1.87 -8.83
CA THR A 104 -10.67 -0.89 -9.02
C THR A 104 -10.15 0.47 -9.49
N ALA A 105 -8.86 0.55 -9.84
CA ALA A 105 -8.27 1.74 -10.42
C ALA A 105 -8.88 1.99 -11.80
N THR A 106 -9.59 3.10 -11.93
CA THR A 106 -10.16 3.58 -13.19
C THR A 106 -9.34 4.72 -13.76
N TYR A 107 -8.47 5.31 -12.95
CA TYR A 107 -7.59 6.39 -13.35
C TYR A 107 -6.28 5.81 -13.94
N PRO A 108 -5.69 6.44 -14.97
CA PRO A 108 -4.48 5.92 -15.60
C PRO A 108 -3.30 5.83 -14.61
N PRO A 109 -2.43 4.81 -14.73
CA PRO A 109 -1.25 4.66 -13.87
C PRO A 109 -0.26 5.82 -14.08
N GLU A 110 0.60 6.05 -13.08
CA GLU A 110 1.64 7.09 -13.14
C GLU A 110 2.55 6.90 -14.35
N LEU A 111 2.97 5.65 -14.53
CA LEU A 111 3.86 5.23 -15.59
C LEU A 111 3.40 3.85 -16.07
N ALA A 112 3.37 3.66 -17.39
CA ALA A 112 3.11 2.34 -17.95
C ALA A 112 4.37 1.47 -17.80
N LEU A 113 4.37 0.59 -16.80
CA LEU A 113 5.48 -0.33 -16.53
C LEU A 113 5.32 -1.67 -17.26
N SER A 114 6.46 -2.27 -17.62
CA SER A 114 6.50 -3.70 -17.99
C SER A 114 6.40 -4.59 -16.74
N ASP A 115 6.06 -5.87 -16.90
CA ASP A 115 5.98 -6.81 -15.77
C ASP A 115 7.30 -6.89 -14.98
N ASN A 116 8.43 -6.80 -15.68
CA ASN A 116 9.77 -6.82 -15.08
C ASN A 116 10.09 -5.52 -14.33
N ASP A 117 9.78 -4.36 -14.93
CA ASP A 117 10.01 -3.07 -14.28
C ASP A 117 9.14 -2.91 -13.02
N ARG A 118 7.92 -3.43 -13.07
CA ARG A 118 7.05 -3.55 -11.90
C ARG A 118 7.70 -4.33 -10.77
N GLU A 119 8.19 -5.54 -11.04
CA GLU A 119 8.80 -6.39 -10.01
C GLU A 119 10.02 -5.69 -9.37
N ILE A 120 10.80 -4.96 -10.18
CA ILE A 120 11.92 -4.14 -9.72
C ILE A 120 11.42 -3.00 -8.81
N VAL A 121 10.42 -2.24 -9.26
CA VAL A 121 9.85 -1.12 -8.49
C VAL A 121 9.29 -1.60 -7.17
N GLU A 122 8.47 -2.66 -7.16
CA GLU A 122 7.91 -3.25 -5.94
C GLU A 122 9.01 -3.74 -4.99
N SER A 123 10.04 -4.41 -5.51
CA SER A 123 11.17 -4.88 -4.71
C SER A 123 11.93 -3.73 -4.05
N ILE A 124 12.15 -2.62 -4.78
CA ILE A 124 12.79 -1.43 -4.22
C ILE A 124 11.89 -0.79 -3.16
N ARG A 125 10.58 -0.62 -3.44
CA ARG A 125 9.59 -0.09 -2.49
C ARG A 125 9.61 -0.86 -1.18
N ILE A 126 9.57 -2.19 -1.23
CA ILE A 126 9.66 -3.04 -0.04
C ILE A 126 10.99 -2.81 0.69
N THR A 127 12.10 -2.73 -0.05
CA THR A 127 13.44 -2.54 0.52
C THR A 127 13.59 -1.20 1.25
N VAL A 128 13.00 -0.11 0.73
CA VAL A 128 13.05 1.21 1.38
C VAL A 128 11.94 1.43 2.41
N GLY A 129 11.02 0.47 2.58
CA GLY A 129 9.83 0.62 3.42
C GLY A 129 8.86 1.68 2.88
N ASP A 130 8.68 1.72 1.56
CA ASP A 130 7.72 2.56 0.83
C ASP A 130 6.63 1.70 0.16
N SER A 131 6.11 0.74 0.93
CA SER A 131 4.91 -0.01 0.57
C SER A 131 3.74 0.97 0.64
N GLY A 132 3.39 1.56 -0.51
CA GLY A 132 2.37 2.60 -0.60
C GLY A 132 1.07 2.20 0.10
N LEU A 133 0.39 3.19 0.66
CA LEU A 133 -0.90 3.01 1.32
C LEU A 133 -1.99 3.61 0.44
N ILE A 134 -3.10 2.88 0.27
CA ILE A 134 -4.30 3.48 -0.31
C ILE A 134 -4.97 4.34 0.74
N GLU A 135 -5.21 5.58 0.36
CA GLU A 135 -6.05 6.50 1.10
C GLU A 135 -7.23 6.93 0.27
N ARG A 136 -8.23 7.49 0.97
CA ARG A 136 -9.46 7.99 0.38
C ARG A 136 -9.77 9.37 0.92
N ASP A 137 -9.87 10.33 0.02
CA ASP A 137 -10.43 11.65 0.28
C ASP A 137 -11.88 11.68 -0.19
N LEU A 138 -12.81 12.08 0.69
CA LEU A 138 -14.22 12.22 0.36
C LEU A 138 -14.72 13.62 0.72
N TYR A 139 -15.19 14.32 -0.30
CA TYR A 139 -15.87 15.59 -0.21
C TYR A 139 -17.33 15.46 -0.67
N ASP A 140 -18.25 16.04 0.11
CA ASP A 140 -19.65 16.21 -0.25
C ASP A 140 -20.12 17.60 0.17
N SER A 141 -20.40 18.46 -0.82
CA SER A 141 -20.91 19.82 -0.60
C SER A 141 -22.26 19.88 0.10
N SER A 142 -23.04 18.80 0.07
CA SER A 142 -24.34 18.71 0.75
C SER A 142 -24.22 18.36 2.23
N ASP A 143 -23.07 17.84 2.67
CA ASP A 143 -22.76 17.58 4.07
C ASP A 143 -21.92 18.73 4.66
N PRO A 144 -22.48 19.52 5.60
CA PRO A 144 -21.75 20.62 6.24
C PRO A 144 -20.47 20.19 6.96
N GLN A 145 -20.39 18.94 7.43
CA GLN A 145 -19.19 18.44 8.10
C GLN A 145 -18.07 18.15 7.10
N SER A 146 -18.39 17.46 6.00
CA SER A 146 -17.45 17.25 4.90
C SER A 146 -16.97 18.58 4.30
N ALA A 147 -17.89 19.51 4.05
CA ALA A 147 -17.55 20.82 3.52
C ALA A 147 -16.60 21.61 4.44
N ALA A 148 -16.78 21.53 5.76
CA ALA A 148 -15.88 22.18 6.72
C ALA A 148 -14.52 21.47 6.83
N ALA A 149 -14.50 20.14 6.82
CA ALA A 149 -13.28 19.34 6.93
C ALA A 149 -12.36 19.51 5.72
N CYS A 150 -12.93 19.61 4.52
CA CYS A 150 -12.22 19.65 3.25
C CYS A 150 -12.04 21.08 2.69
N ALA A 151 -12.48 22.11 3.42
CA ALA A 151 -12.40 23.49 2.94
C ALA A 151 -10.96 23.94 2.64
N ALA A 152 -9.97 23.37 3.33
CA ALA A 152 -8.56 23.67 3.11
C ALA A 152 -7.98 22.96 1.87
N ASN A 153 -8.62 21.87 1.42
CA ASN A 153 -8.17 21.06 0.29
C ASN A 153 -8.65 21.60 -1.05
N ILE A 154 -9.64 22.50 -1.07
CA ILE A 154 -10.19 23.08 -2.30
C ILE A 154 -9.61 24.49 -2.46
N ASP A 155 -9.01 24.77 -3.62
CA ASP A 155 -8.54 26.12 -3.92
C ASP A 155 -9.70 27.13 -4.02
N PRO A 156 -9.46 28.44 -3.85
CA PRO A 156 -10.52 29.45 -3.95
C PRO A 156 -11.26 29.48 -5.29
N ALA A 157 -10.64 28.96 -6.36
CA ALA A 157 -11.27 28.84 -7.67
C ALA A 157 -12.23 27.62 -7.77
N GLY A 158 -12.12 26.66 -6.84
CA GLY A 158 -12.94 25.46 -6.78
C GLY A 158 -12.58 24.40 -7.83
N CYS A 159 -11.39 24.45 -8.43
CA CYS A 159 -10.96 23.54 -9.49
C CYS A 159 -9.71 22.73 -9.15
N THR A 160 -9.04 23.07 -8.07
CA THR A 160 -7.87 22.32 -7.59
C THR A 160 -8.23 21.64 -6.30
N TRP A 161 -7.99 20.33 -6.25
CA TRP A 161 -7.99 19.54 -5.02
C TRP A 161 -6.56 19.29 -4.58
N GLU A 162 -6.22 19.65 -3.35
CA GLU A 162 -4.98 19.32 -2.69
C GLU A 162 -5.17 18.04 -1.87
N LEU A 163 -4.31 17.04 -2.12
CA LEU A 163 -4.31 15.79 -1.36
C LEU A 163 -3.96 16.05 0.11
N THR A 164 -4.61 15.30 1.00
CA THR A 164 -4.36 15.40 2.44
C THR A 164 -2.90 15.06 2.79
N GLU A 165 -2.37 14.02 2.15
CA GLU A 165 -0.97 13.63 2.28
C GLU A 165 -0.06 14.32 1.24
N TRP A 166 1.22 14.45 1.58
CA TRP A 166 2.15 15.31 0.84
C TRP A 166 2.44 14.88 -0.61
N LYS A 167 2.22 13.60 -0.95
CA LYS A 167 2.50 13.01 -2.27
C LYS A 167 1.57 11.85 -2.56
N GLY A 168 1.07 11.70 -3.78
CA GLY A 168 0.32 10.52 -4.17
C GLY A 168 -0.06 10.50 -5.63
N TRP A 169 -0.56 9.33 -6.06
CA TRP A 169 -1.12 9.14 -7.39
C TRP A 169 -2.53 8.57 -7.30
N PRO A 170 -3.53 9.18 -7.96
CA PRO A 170 -4.90 8.69 -7.94
C PRO A 170 -5.03 7.32 -8.62
N GLN A 171 -5.71 6.41 -7.95
CA GLN A 171 -6.21 5.17 -8.54
C GLN A 171 -7.60 5.35 -9.10
N LYS A 172 -8.45 6.12 -8.40
CA LYS A 172 -9.83 6.36 -8.80
C LYS A 172 -10.24 7.75 -8.39
N VAL A 173 -10.86 8.47 -9.30
CA VAL A 173 -11.42 9.80 -9.05
C VAL A 173 -12.86 9.79 -9.54
N VAL A 174 -13.79 10.12 -8.66
CA VAL A 174 -15.22 10.25 -8.97
C VAL A 174 -15.66 11.66 -8.63
N LEU A 175 -16.05 12.43 -9.64
CA LEU A 175 -16.56 13.79 -9.46
C LEU A 175 -18.05 13.80 -9.81
N ASN A 176 -18.90 14.17 -8.85
CA ASN A 176 -20.35 14.24 -8.99
C ASN A 176 -20.98 12.92 -9.49
N GLY A 177 -20.41 11.78 -9.07
CA GLY A 177 -20.82 10.45 -9.50
C GLY A 177 -20.26 10.00 -10.85
N GLU A 178 -19.50 10.84 -11.56
CA GLU A 178 -18.83 10.47 -12.80
C GLU A 178 -17.37 10.08 -12.55
N GLU A 179 -16.99 8.88 -12.99
CA GLU A 179 -15.62 8.41 -12.90
C GLU A 179 -14.73 9.13 -13.93
N LYS A 180 -13.61 9.66 -13.45
CA LYS A 180 -12.58 10.28 -14.28
C LYS A 180 -11.52 9.23 -14.62
N THR A 181 -11.34 9.01 -15.92
CA THR A 181 -10.45 7.95 -16.47
C THR A 181 -9.40 8.51 -17.42
N ASN A 182 -9.35 9.82 -17.62
CA ASN A 182 -8.41 10.49 -18.51
C ASN A 182 -7.32 11.19 -17.70
N ILE A 183 -6.05 10.96 -18.06
CA ILE A 183 -4.89 11.57 -17.39
C ILE A 183 -4.85 13.10 -17.49
N ASN A 184 -5.63 13.67 -18.43
CA ASN A 184 -5.73 15.11 -18.65
C ASN A 184 -6.88 15.76 -17.87
N ASP A 185 -7.76 14.99 -17.22
CA ASP A 185 -8.86 15.53 -16.42
C ASP A 185 -9.32 14.53 -15.33
N PRO A 186 -8.96 14.76 -14.05
CA PRO A 186 -8.08 15.84 -13.58
C PRO A 186 -6.63 15.67 -14.05
N GLN A 187 -5.83 16.74 -14.04
CA GLN A 187 -4.37 16.64 -14.17
C GLN A 187 -3.72 16.52 -12.80
N VAL A 188 -2.77 15.59 -12.66
CA VAL A 188 -1.95 15.48 -11.44
C VAL A 188 -0.76 16.43 -11.54
N LEU A 189 -0.68 17.42 -10.65
CA LEU A 189 0.44 18.37 -10.57
C LEU A 189 1.27 18.14 -9.31
N GLY A 190 2.56 17.90 -9.51
CA GLY A 190 3.54 17.75 -8.42
C GLY A 190 3.22 16.60 -7.45
N TYR A 191 2.41 15.62 -7.87
CA TYR A 191 1.89 14.53 -7.03
C TYR A 191 1.11 14.99 -5.80
N ARG A 192 0.65 16.24 -5.77
CA ARG A 192 -0.07 16.82 -4.61
C ARG A 192 -1.41 17.41 -4.98
N TYR A 193 -1.55 17.86 -6.22
CA TYR A 193 -2.73 18.57 -6.67
C TYR A 193 -3.42 17.83 -7.81
N LEU A 194 -4.75 17.74 -7.76
CA LEU A 194 -5.61 17.34 -8.86
C LEU A 194 -6.29 18.59 -9.42
N VAL A 195 -5.99 18.95 -10.66
CA VAL A 195 -6.58 20.11 -11.33
C VAL A 195 -7.64 19.64 -12.31
N PHE A 196 -8.89 20.00 -12.04
CA PHE A 196 -10.03 19.70 -12.90
C PHE A 196 -10.16 20.76 -13.99
N SER A 197 -10.49 20.32 -15.19
CA SER A 197 -10.73 21.22 -16.32
C SER A 197 -12.11 21.88 -16.22
N GLY A 198 -12.19 23.19 -16.47
CA GLY A 198 -13.44 23.95 -16.39
C GLY A 198 -13.23 25.47 -16.33
N SER A 199 -14.33 26.22 -16.39
CA SER A 199 -14.34 27.70 -16.39
C SER A 199 -15.08 28.33 -15.21
N GLY A 200 -15.47 27.53 -14.21
CA GLY A 200 -16.10 27.93 -12.95
C GLY A 200 -15.65 26.96 -11.85
N PRO A 201 -16.19 27.01 -10.62
CA PRO A 201 -15.86 25.98 -9.63
C PRO A 201 -16.18 24.61 -10.24
N CYS A 202 -15.15 23.77 -10.37
CA CYS A 202 -15.24 22.46 -10.99
C CYS A 202 -15.76 21.42 -9.98
N ILE A 203 -15.44 21.62 -8.69
CA ILE A 203 -15.79 20.77 -7.57
C ILE A 203 -17.03 21.39 -6.87
N THR A 204 -18.23 21.02 -7.32
CA THR A 204 -19.50 21.66 -6.87
C THR A 204 -20.52 20.71 -6.24
N GLY A 205 -20.27 19.41 -6.23
CA GLY A 205 -21.15 18.39 -5.68
C GLY A 205 -20.40 17.48 -4.72
N SER A 206 -20.05 16.28 -5.16
CA SER A 206 -19.22 15.34 -4.41
C SER A 206 -17.94 15.02 -5.15
N LEU A 207 -16.86 14.76 -4.42
CA LEU A 207 -15.59 14.30 -4.95
C LEU A 207 -15.10 13.15 -4.09
N ASP A 208 -14.82 12.01 -4.72
CA ASP A 208 -14.30 10.81 -4.07
C ASP A 208 -13.00 10.40 -4.77
N VAL A 209 -11.89 10.47 -4.05
CA VAL A 209 -10.55 10.21 -4.58
C VAL A 209 -9.93 9.08 -3.80
N PHE A 210 -9.60 7.99 -4.48
CA PHE A 210 -8.71 6.94 -3.97
C PHE A 210 -7.33 7.17 -4.56
N TYR A 211 -6.30 7.22 -3.73
CA TYR A 211 -4.94 7.46 -4.18
C TYR A 211 -3.93 6.59 -3.43
N ASN A 212 -2.87 6.22 -4.12
CA ASN A 212 -1.68 5.61 -3.54
C ASN A 212 -0.78 6.72 -3.00
N HIS A 213 -0.61 6.74 -1.68
CA HIS A 213 0.46 7.49 -1.06
C HIS A 213 1.80 6.77 -1.27
N PHE A 214 2.85 7.52 -1.60
CA PHE A 214 4.20 6.99 -1.72
C PHE A 214 5.23 8.05 -1.38
N ARG A 215 6.41 7.60 -0.94
CA ARG A 215 7.59 8.45 -0.72
C ARG A 215 8.29 8.75 -2.03
N PHE A 216 8.49 7.71 -2.84
CA PHE A 216 9.14 7.80 -4.14
C PHE A 216 8.16 7.41 -5.24
N SER A 217 8.10 8.22 -6.28
CA SER A 217 7.36 7.90 -7.50
C SER A 217 8.00 6.75 -8.24
N ASP A 218 7.23 6.04 -9.06
CA ASP A 218 7.75 4.93 -9.86
C ASP A 218 8.86 5.40 -10.80
N ARG A 219 8.71 6.63 -11.32
CA ARG A 219 9.72 7.26 -12.15
C ARG A 219 11.03 7.52 -11.40
N GLU A 220 10.97 8.04 -10.17
CA GLU A 220 12.16 8.26 -9.34
C GLU A 220 12.87 6.95 -9.03
N ILE A 221 12.10 5.89 -8.74
CA ILE A 221 12.61 4.56 -8.44
C ILE A 221 13.36 3.98 -9.65
N LEU A 222 12.77 4.02 -10.84
CA LEU A 222 13.42 3.51 -12.05
C LEU A 222 14.67 4.30 -12.42
N LEU A 223 14.64 5.62 -12.27
CA LEU A 223 15.83 6.45 -12.49
C LEU A 223 16.97 6.10 -11.52
N ALA A 224 16.64 5.82 -10.24
CA ALA A 224 17.63 5.35 -9.27
C ALA A 224 18.18 3.96 -9.65
N TYR A 225 17.32 3.06 -10.13
CA TYR A 225 17.69 1.71 -10.58
C TYR A 225 18.58 1.69 -11.83
N ASP A 226 18.34 2.59 -12.77
CA ASP A 226 19.21 2.75 -13.95
C ASP A 226 20.57 3.33 -13.56
N ARG A 227 20.58 4.30 -12.64
CA ARG A 227 21.82 4.89 -12.12
C ARG A 227 22.65 3.91 -11.30
N ALA A 228 22.00 3.01 -10.58
CA ALA A 228 22.64 2.02 -9.73
C ALA A 228 23.69 1.18 -10.46
N ARG A 229 23.41 0.78 -11.71
CA ARG A 229 24.34 0.01 -12.54
C ARG A 229 25.70 0.71 -12.70
N ASN A 230 25.68 1.99 -13.05
CA ASN A 230 26.91 2.75 -13.30
C ASN A 230 27.75 2.92 -12.03
N LEU A 231 27.11 3.05 -10.87
CA LEU A 231 27.80 3.14 -9.58
C LEU A 231 28.49 1.83 -9.21
N LEU A 232 27.81 0.70 -9.38
CA LEU A 232 28.39 -0.62 -9.09
C LEU A 232 29.60 -0.91 -9.97
N ILE A 233 29.54 -0.53 -11.25
CA ILE A 233 30.69 -0.64 -12.18
C ILE A 233 31.84 0.27 -11.73
N THR A 234 31.54 1.49 -11.28
CA THR A 234 32.56 2.42 -10.75
C THR A 234 33.23 1.87 -9.49
N CYS A 235 32.51 1.07 -8.70
CA CYS A 235 33.06 0.30 -7.59
C CYS A 235 33.89 -0.92 -8.04
N GLY A 236 34.27 -1.05 -9.31
CA GLY A 236 35.19 -2.09 -9.77
C GLY A 236 34.56 -3.47 -9.97
N LEU A 237 33.22 -3.58 -10.03
CA LEU A 237 32.55 -4.79 -10.50
C LEU A 237 32.49 -4.79 -12.03
N PRO A 238 32.84 -5.90 -12.70
CA PRO A 238 32.59 -6.04 -14.14
C PRO A 238 31.08 -6.13 -14.39
N GLU A 239 30.63 -5.59 -15.53
CA GLU A 239 29.21 -5.53 -15.87
C GLU A 239 28.50 -6.88 -15.79
N SER A 240 29.17 -7.97 -16.20
CA SER A 240 28.63 -9.33 -16.19
C SER A 240 28.39 -9.90 -14.80
N LYS A 241 28.87 -9.25 -13.73
CA LYS A 241 28.68 -9.66 -12.34
C LYS A 241 27.69 -8.76 -11.58
N VAL A 242 27.15 -7.73 -12.22
CA VAL A 242 26.13 -6.86 -11.63
C VAL A 242 24.78 -7.57 -11.71
N THR A 243 24.26 -8.02 -10.57
CA THR A 243 22.95 -8.69 -10.51
C THR A 243 21.80 -7.69 -10.31
N THR A 244 20.58 -8.15 -10.56
CA THR A 244 19.36 -7.37 -10.34
C THR A 244 19.22 -6.96 -8.87
N GLU A 245 19.52 -7.86 -7.94
CA GLU A 245 19.45 -7.62 -6.50
C GLU A 245 20.43 -6.55 -6.05
N MET A 246 21.67 -6.58 -6.57
CA MET A 246 22.65 -5.51 -6.31
C MET A 246 22.15 -4.16 -6.78
N ARG A 247 21.52 -4.11 -7.96
CA ARG A 247 20.93 -2.88 -8.48
C ARG A 247 19.75 -2.40 -7.63
N ILE A 248 18.88 -3.30 -7.17
CA ILE A 248 17.76 -2.99 -6.26
C ILE A 248 18.29 -2.37 -4.96
N MET A 249 19.27 -3.01 -4.31
CA MET A 249 19.87 -2.49 -3.07
C MET A 249 20.57 -1.15 -3.28
N GLN A 250 21.34 -1.00 -4.37
CA GLN A 250 22.03 0.25 -4.67
C GLN A 250 21.04 1.38 -4.99
N ALA A 251 19.92 1.08 -5.66
CA ALA A 251 18.85 2.04 -5.91
C ALA A 251 18.19 2.48 -4.60
N ALA A 252 17.88 1.53 -3.70
CA ALA A 252 17.34 1.82 -2.37
C ALA A 252 18.27 2.73 -1.56
N ILE A 253 19.59 2.47 -1.58
CA ILE A 253 20.60 3.33 -0.96
C ILE A 253 20.54 4.75 -1.52
N LEU A 254 20.50 4.91 -2.85
CA LEU A 254 20.44 6.22 -3.49
C LEU A 254 19.21 7.02 -3.08
N LEU A 255 18.04 6.37 -3.04
CA LEU A 255 16.78 7.00 -2.66
C LEU A 255 16.81 7.45 -1.19
N LEU A 256 17.27 6.60 -0.28
CA LEU A 256 17.38 6.92 1.14
C LEU A 256 18.43 8.02 1.41
N GLU A 257 19.56 8.02 0.70
CA GLU A 257 20.55 9.09 0.81
C GLU A 257 19.99 10.45 0.36
N GLY A 258 19.18 10.46 -0.70
CA GLY A 258 18.47 11.64 -1.17
C GLY A 258 17.50 12.18 -0.13
N GLU A 259 16.62 11.32 0.38
CA GLU A 259 15.62 11.67 1.40
C GLU A 259 16.29 12.17 2.70
N ILE A 260 17.33 11.49 3.20
CA ILE A 260 18.03 11.94 4.42
C ILE A 260 18.66 13.31 4.21
N ARG A 261 19.19 13.60 3.01
CA ARG A 261 19.76 14.92 2.70
C ARG A 261 18.69 16.01 2.76
N GLU A 262 17.52 15.76 2.19
CA GLU A 262 16.38 16.69 2.22
C GLU A 262 15.85 16.88 3.65
N LEU A 263 15.67 15.79 4.40
CA LEU A 263 15.23 15.83 5.79
C LEU A 263 16.23 16.59 6.69
N SER A 264 17.53 16.42 6.45
CA SER A 264 18.59 17.10 7.20
C SER A 264 18.64 18.60 6.89
N GLN A 265 18.37 19.00 5.65
CA GLN A 265 18.28 20.43 5.28
C GLN A 265 17.07 21.11 5.92
N ASN A 266 15.97 20.36 6.09
CA ASN A 266 14.74 20.80 6.73
C ASN A 266 14.65 20.31 8.18
N ALA A 267 15.78 20.04 8.86
CA ALA A 267 15.78 19.60 10.24
C ALA A 267 15.15 20.68 11.13
N PHE A 268 14.09 20.33 11.86
CA PHE A 268 13.40 21.26 12.73
C PHE A 268 13.10 20.61 14.07
N ARG A 269 13.20 21.43 15.12
CA ARG A 269 12.77 21.09 16.47
C ARG A 269 12.00 22.27 17.03
N ILE A 270 10.70 22.10 17.18
CA ILE A 270 9.80 23.09 17.77
C ILE A 270 9.39 22.57 19.14
N VAL A 271 9.55 23.38 20.16
CA VAL A 271 9.10 23.08 21.52
C VAL A 271 7.94 24.02 21.83
N ASP A 272 6.75 23.45 22.07
CA ASP A 272 5.56 24.16 22.51
C ASP A 272 5.08 23.58 23.85
N GLY A 273 5.38 24.29 24.95
CA GLY A 273 5.10 23.83 26.31
C GLY A 273 5.72 22.45 26.60
N ASP A 274 4.86 21.46 26.84
CA ASP A 274 5.24 20.06 27.11
C ASP A 274 5.38 19.21 25.83
N THR A 275 5.07 19.77 24.65
CA THR A 275 5.17 19.07 23.38
C THR A 275 6.42 19.48 22.61
N THR A 276 7.15 18.50 22.09
CA THR A 276 8.30 18.73 21.21
C THR A 276 8.03 18.05 19.88
N TYR A 277 7.93 18.84 18.81
CA TYR A 277 7.86 18.37 17.43
C TYR A 277 9.27 18.38 16.85
N ASP A 278 9.84 17.21 16.61
CA ASP A 278 11.23 17.03 16.15
C ASP A 278 11.32 15.89 15.13
N ASN A 279 11.92 16.17 13.98
CA ASN A 279 12.13 15.16 12.93
C ASN A 279 13.42 14.32 13.14
N SER A 280 14.18 14.55 14.22
CA SER A 280 15.41 13.83 14.57
C SER A 280 15.21 12.32 14.80
N ALA A 281 14.02 11.89 15.21
CA ALA A 281 13.71 10.46 15.34
C ALA A 281 13.65 9.78 13.96
N THR A 282 12.96 10.41 13.00
CA THR A 282 12.85 9.92 11.62
C THR A 282 14.22 9.89 10.95
N ILE A 283 15.02 10.95 11.07
CA ILE A 283 16.38 11.00 10.50
C ILE A 283 17.24 9.85 11.06
N ARG A 284 17.18 9.58 12.37
CA ARG A 284 17.94 8.47 12.98
C ARG A 284 17.49 7.09 12.48
N SER A 285 16.18 6.87 12.38
CA SER A 285 15.65 5.62 11.84
C SER A 285 16.16 5.40 10.41
N ARG A 286 16.02 6.41 9.54
CA ARG A 286 16.46 6.32 8.14
C ARG A 286 17.96 6.13 7.99
N THR A 287 18.74 6.78 8.86
CA THR A 287 20.21 6.60 8.89
C THR A 287 20.57 5.15 9.24
N THR A 288 19.84 4.55 10.18
CA THR A 288 20.04 3.14 10.57
C THR A 288 19.73 2.19 9.41
N ASP A 289 18.60 2.40 8.72
CA ASP A 289 18.20 1.61 7.55
C ASP A 289 19.26 1.72 6.43
N LEU A 290 19.77 2.94 6.20
CA LEU A 290 20.83 3.21 5.22
C LEU A 290 22.13 2.49 5.56
N GLU A 291 22.58 2.54 6.81
CA GLU A 291 23.80 1.87 7.26
C GLU A 291 23.71 0.35 7.14
N ASP A 292 22.55 -0.24 7.43
CA ASP A 292 22.31 -1.66 7.25
C ASP A 292 22.35 -2.07 5.77
N LEU A 293 21.70 -1.31 4.89
CA LEU A 293 21.73 -1.54 3.45
C LEU A 293 23.14 -1.40 2.87
N LYS A 294 23.90 -0.37 3.28
CA LYS A 294 25.31 -0.21 2.89
C LYS A 294 26.16 -1.41 3.29
N ARG A 295 26.00 -1.89 4.52
CA ARG A 295 26.72 -3.08 4.99
C ARG A 295 26.36 -4.33 4.19
N LYS A 296 25.09 -4.51 3.85
CA LYS A 296 24.61 -5.64 3.05
C LYS A 296 25.17 -5.59 1.63
N ILE A 297 25.16 -4.43 0.98
CA ILE A 297 25.70 -4.30 -0.38
C ILE A 297 27.22 -4.45 -0.42
N ASP A 298 27.95 -3.91 0.57
CA ASP A 298 29.40 -4.07 0.66
C ASP A 298 29.80 -5.55 0.74
N ARG A 299 29.08 -6.34 1.55
CA ARG A 299 29.27 -7.80 1.63
C ARG A 299 29.01 -8.48 0.30
N LEU A 300 27.96 -8.10 -0.41
CA LEU A 300 27.63 -8.68 -1.72
C LEU A 300 28.66 -8.32 -2.79
N ILE A 301 29.13 -7.07 -2.80
CA ILE A 301 30.20 -6.62 -3.71
C ILE A 301 31.48 -7.39 -3.42
N GLU A 302 31.85 -7.55 -2.15
CA GLU A 302 33.01 -8.34 -1.75
C GLU A 302 32.88 -9.79 -2.21
N CYS A 303 31.75 -10.45 -1.94
CA CYS A 303 31.50 -11.81 -2.40
C CYS A 303 31.56 -11.95 -3.93
N ALA A 304 30.97 -11.02 -4.69
CA ALA A 304 31.03 -11.07 -6.15
C ALA A 304 32.44 -10.82 -6.70
N ARG A 305 33.24 -9.99 -6.03
CA ARG A 305 34.66 -9.83 -6.36
C ARG A 305 35.46 -11.10 -6.09
N TYR A 306 35.21 -11.78 -4.97
CA TYR A 306 35.81 -13.08 -4.67
C TYR A 306 35.38 -14.13 -5.71
N GLU A 307 34.09 -14.21 -6.03
CA GLU A 307 33.57 -15.10 -7.07
C GLU A 307 34.25 -14.85 -8.42
N ALA A 308 34.40 -13.58 -8.81
CA ALA A 308 35.05 -13.20 -10.06
C ALA A 308 36.56 -13.49 -10.06
N ALA A 309 37.23 -13.35 -8.92
CA ALA A 309 38.67 -13.60 -8.80
C ALA A 309 39.02 -15.09 -8.76
N TYR A 310 38.14 -15.93 -8.22
CA TYR A 310 38.40 -17.36 -7.97
C TYR A 310 37.54 -18.32 -8.82
N ASP A 311 36.65 -17.82 -9.66
CA ASP A 311 35.73 -18.59 -10.53
C ASP A 311 34.87 -19.62 -9.77
N ILE A 312 34.48 -19.29 -8.53
CA ILE A 312 33.72 -20.18 -7.66
C ILE A 312 32.22 -19.96 -7.90
N GLN A 313 31.54 -20.85 -8.62
CA GLN A 313 30.09 -20.74 -8.78
C GLN A 313 29.33 -21.09 -7.48
N GLY A 314 28.47 -20.18 -7.01
CA GLY A 314 27.37 -20.51 -6.10
C GLY A 314 27.66 -20.42 -4.59
N CYS A 315 28.21 -19.30 -4.11
CA CYS A 315 28.23 -19.05 -2.66
C CYS A 315 26.89 -18.43 -2.21
N ARG A 316 26.05 -19.22 -1.55
CA ARG A 316 24.87 -18.73 -0.83
C ARG A 316 25.35 -18.03 0.45
N ILE A 317 24.99 -16.76 0.60
CA ILE A 317 25.25 -15.98 1.81
C ILE A 317 24.01 -16.14 2.69
N ASP A 318 24.17 -16.88 3.78
CA ASP A 318 23.18 -16.93 4.87
C ASP A 318 23.37 -15.73 5.82
#